data_AF-A0A520NNI0-F1
#
_entry.id   AF-A0A520NNI0-F1
#
_cell.length_a   1.000
_cell.length_b   1.000
_cell.length_c   1.000
_cell.angle_alpha   90.00
_cell.angle_beta   90.00
_cell.angle_gamma   90.00
#
_symmetry.space_group_name_H-M   'P 1'
#
loop_
_entity.id
_entity.type
_entity.pdbx_description
1 polymer ?
#
loop_
_entity_poly.entity_id
_entity_poly.type
_entity_poly.pdbx_seq_one_letter_code
_entity_poly.pdbx_strand_id
1 'polypeptide(L)'
;MEKAKTGDGPVSIDPSVLQRAEEVVDKLSEDYSSFAQADVDGIKAAIARAEADQEARPAAIADIYTRALDPKGQGGSFGYDLITAIGDLLTKILEGKEDLSPRGFGILNAHVDAMQAVLRAEMKGRRR
;
A
#
# COMPACT_ATOMS: atom_id res chain seq x y z
N MET A 1 -3.95 2.83 -47.26
CA MET A 1 -4.80 3.28 -46.12
C MET A 1 -5.91 2.26 -45.96
N GLU A 2 -5.68 1.28 -45.10
CA GLU A 2 -6.64 0.21 -44.81
C GLU A 2 -7.56 0.68 -43.69
N LYS A 3 -8.87 0.75 -43.96
CA LYS A 3 -9.87 1.14 -42.97
C LYS A 3 -10.22 -0.06 -42.11
N ALA A 4 -9.85 0.01 -40.83
CA ALA A 4 -10.30 -0.93 -39.81
C ALA A 4 -11.83 -0.86 -39.71
N LYS A 5 -12.48 -2.01 -39.90
CA LYS A 5 -13.91 -2.19 -39.65
C LYS A 5 -14.12 -2.27 -38.15
N THR A 6 -14.73 -1.24 -37.57
CA THR A 6 -15.27 -1.27 -36.21
C THR A 6 -16.40 -2.28 -36.17
N GLY A 7 -16.18 -3.39 -35.45
CA GLY A 7 -17.21 -4.39 -35.19
C GLY A 7 -18.19 -3.86 -34.15
N ASP A 8 -19.40 -3.54 -34.60
CA ASP A 8 -20.58 -3.23 -33.79
C ASP A 8 -21.30 -4.56 -33.49
N GLY A 9 -21.34 -4.94 -32.21
CA GLY A 9 -22.00 -6.16 -31.71
C GLY A 9 -21.65 -6.39 -30.23
N PRO A 10 -22.56 -6.93 -29.40
CA PRO A 10 -22.28 -7.13 -27.98
C PRO A 10 -21.15 -8.14 -27.84
N VAL A 11 -19.98 -7.66 -27.40
CA VAL A 11 -18.82 -8.51 -27.12
C VAL A 11 -19.23 -9.49 -26.03
N SER A 12 -19.56 -10.71 -26.44
CA SER A 12 -19.83 -11.82 -25.53
C SER A 12 -18.47 -12.32 -25.06
N ILE A 13 -18.03 -11.86 -23.90
CA ILE A 13 -16.77 -12.33 -23.30
C ILE A 13 -16.94 -13.82 -22.96
N ASP A 14 -16.03 -14.64 -23.44
CA ASP A 14 -16.00 -16.07 -23.11
C ASP A 14 -15.85 -16.25 -21.58
N PRO A 15 -16.76 -16.99 -20.92
CA PRO A 15 -16.71 -17.19 -19.47
C PRO A 15 -15.38 -17.79 -18.98
N SER A 16 -14.71 -18.63 -19.79
CA SER A 16 -13.41 -19.21 -19.44
C SER A 16 -12.26 -18.19 -19.52
N VAL A 17 -12.40 -17.17 -20.37
CA VAL A 17 -11.45 -16.04 -20.44
C VAL A 17 -11.67 -15.11 -19.25
N LEU A 18 -12.92 -14.85 -18.87
CA LEU A 18 -13.26 -14.08 -17.68
C LEU A 18 -12.73 -14.74 -16.41
N GLN A 19 -12.98 -16.04 -16.24
CA GLN A 19 -12.50 -16.80 -15.08
C GLN A 19 -10.96 -16.77 -14.95
N ARG A 20 -10.22 -16.99 -16.05
CA ARG A 20 -8.75 -16.90 -16.02
C ARG A 20 -8.26 -15.51 -15.65
N ALA A 21 -8.97 -14.46 -16.07
CA ALA A 21 -8.63 -13.08 -15.71
C ALA A 21 -8.86 -12.84 -14.21
N GLU A 22 -9.98 -13.33 -13.66
CA GLU A 22 -10.29 -13.25 -12.22
C GLU A 22 -9.23 -13.98 -11.37
N GLU A 23 -8.86 -15.21 -11.74
CA GLU A 23 -7.82 -15.99 -11.05
C GLU A 23 -6.45 -15.30 -11.05
N VAL A 24 -6.08 -14.64 -12.15
CA VAL A 24 -4.83 -13.86 -12.24
C VAL A 24 -4.89 -12.63 -11.33
N VAL A 25 -6.02 -11.92 -11.32
CA VAL A 25 -6.24 -10.76 -10.44
C VAL A 25 -6.19 -11.16 -8.96
N ASP A 26 -6.76 -12.31 -8.61
CA ASP A 26 -6.74 -12.81 -7.24
C ASP A 26 -5.33 -13.15 -6.78
N LYS A 27 -4.54 -13.87 -7.60
CA LYS A 27 -3.12 -14.14 -7.28
C LYS A 27 -2.29 -12.86 -7.13
N LEU A 28 -2.45 -11.91 -8.04
CA LEU A 28 -1.78 -10.61 -7.97
C LEU A 28 -2.17 -9.85 -6.68
N SER A 29 -3.41 -9.99 -6.22
CA SER A 29 -3.89 -9.39 -4.98
C SER A 29 -3.31 -10.06 -3.73
N GLU A 30 -3.16 -11.40 -3.74
CA GLU A 30 -2.48 -12.15 -2.68
C GLU A 30 -1.02 -11.75 -2.56
N ASP A 31 -0.31 -11.66 -3.69
CA ASP A 31 1.08 -11.21 -3.75
C ASP A 31 1.23 -9.79 -3.18
N TYR A 32 0.36 -8.86 -3.60
CA TYR A 32 0.34 -7.50 -3.06
C TYR A 32 0.12 -7.46 -1.55
N SER A 33 -0.84 -8.24 -1.03
CA SER A 33 -1.13 -8.26 0.42
C SER A 33 0.09 -8.69 1.24
N SER A 34 0.87 -9.65 0.72
CA SER A 34 2.10 -10.12 1.35
C SER A 34 3.20 -9.06 1.33
N PHE A 35 3.37 -8.36 0.21
CA PHE A 35 4.33 -7.25 0.10
C PHE A 35 3.94 -6.08 1.01
N ALA A 36 2.67 -5.68 1.00
CA ALA A 36 2.16 -4.62 1.87
C ALA A 36 2.34 -4.96 3.36
N GLN A 37 2.13 -6.22 3.74
CA GLN A 37 2.38 -6.68 5.11
C GLN A 37 3.87 -6.58 5.47
N ALA A 38 4.77 -6.98 4.58
CA ALA A 38 6.21 -6.86 4.79
C ALA A 38 6.66 -5.40 4.94
N ASP A 39 6.10 -4.47 4.15
CA ASP A 39 6.38 -3.05 4.29
C ASP A 39 5.88 -2.49 5.62
N VAL A 40 4.65 -2.83 6.01
CA VAL A 40 4.05 -2.39 7.28
C VAL A 40 4.86 -2.90 8.48
N ASP A 41 5.31 -4.16 8.45
CA ASP A 41 6.16 -4.71 9.51
C ASP A 41 7.55 -4.08 9.52
N GLY A 42 8.12 -3.79 8.35
CA GLY A 42 9.37 -3.05 8.22
C GLY A 42 9.28 -1.63 8.77
N ILE A 43 8.18 -0.93 8.49
CA ILE A 43 7.88 0.40 9.05
C ILE A 43 7.82 0.30 10.58
N LYS A 44 7.09 -0.67 11.14
CA LYS A 44 6.99 -0.86 12.59
C LYS A 44 8.34 -1.12 13.25
N ALA A 45 9.18 -1.95 12.63
CA ALA A 45 10.53 -2.22 13.12
C ALA A 45 11.44 -0.97 13.05
N ALA A 46 11.31 -0.15 12.01
CA ALA A 46 12.04 1.10 11.90
C ALA A 46 11.59 2.14 12.95
N ILE A 47 10.29 2.21 13.28
CA ILE A 47 9.79 3.03 14.39
C ILE A 47 10.43 2.61 15.72
N ALA A 48 10.42 1.30 16.03
CA ALA A 48 11.00 0.79 17.26
C ALA A 48 12.51 1.11 17.38
N ARG A 49 13.25 1.06 16.26
CA ARG A 49 14.65 1.49 16.22
C ARG A 49 14.82 2.98 16.51
N ALA A 50 13.99 3.83 15.91
CA ALA A 50 14.01 5.28 16.12
C ALA A 50 13.67 5.67 17.58
N GLU A 51 12.76 4.94 18.21
CA GLU A 51 12.38 5.16 19.62
C GLU A 51 13.45 4.67 20.60
N ALA A 52 14.15 3.57 20.27
CA ALA A 52 15.19 2.98 21.12
C ALA A 52 16.52 3.73 21.08
N ASP A 53 16.88 4.33 19.94
CA ASP A 53 18.18 4.96 19.73
C ASP A 53 18.02 6.30 18.97
N GLN A 54 18.40 7.39 19.65
CA GLN A 54 18.35 8.73 19.07
C GLN A 54 19.35 8.92 17.93
N GLU A 55 20.52 8.27 17.98
CA GLU A 55 21.54 8.38 16.93
C GLU A 55 21.09 7.66 15.65
N ALA A 56 20.28 6.61 15.79
CA ALA A 56 19.71 5.88 14.67
C ALA A 56 18.51 6.58 14.01
N ARG A 57 17.93 7.63 14.62
CA ARG A 57 16.67 8.24 14.15
C ARG A 57 16.69 8.75 12.71
N PRO A 58 17.72 9.47 12.22
CA PRO A 58 17.72 9.94 10.85
C PRO A 58 17.63 8.79 9.85
N ALA A 59 18.42 7.74 10.07
CA ALA A 59 18.42 6.54 9.23
C ALA A 59 17.09 5.77 9.33
N ALA A 60 16.54 5.65 10.54
CA ALA A 60 15.27 4.99 10.75
C ALA A 60 14.11 5.75 10.09
N ILE A 61 14.06 7.09 10.20
CA ILE A 61 13.04 7.92 9.55
C ILE A 61 13.13 7.83 8.02
N ALA A 62 14.34 7.81 7.46
CA ALA A 62 14.53 7.61 6.03
C ALA A 62 14.02 6.22 5.55
N ASP A 63 14.23 5.17 6.35
CA ASP A 63 13.72 3.82 6.08
C ASP A 63 12.17 3.78 6.15
N ILE A 64 11.58 4.38 7.18
CA ILE A 64 10.11 4.52 7.30
C ILE A 64 9.54 5.26 6.09
N TYR A 65 10.15 6.38 5.69
CA TYR A 65 9.72 7.16 4.53
C TYR A 65 9.78 6.32 3.24
N THR A 66 10.89 5.62 3.01
CA THR A 66 11.08 4.80 1.80
C THR A 66 10.04 3.69 1.71
N ARG A 67 9.81 2.96 2.82
CA ARG A 67 8.82 1.88 2.87
C ARG A 67 7.37 2.35 2.77
N ALA A 68 7.09 3.62 3.05
CA ALA A 68 5.76 4.18 2.87
C ALA A 68 5.45 4.54 1.41
N LEU A 69 6.46 4.62 0.52
CA LEU A 69 6.28 4.97 -0.90
C LEU A 69 5.64 3.84 -1.72
N ASP A 70 6.02 2.60 -1.47
CA ASP A 70 5.53 1.44 -2.23
C ASP A 70 4.02 1.17 -2.02
N PRO A 71 3.50 1.04 -0.78
CA PRO A 71 2.06 0.91 -0.53
C PRO A 71 1.26 2.13 -1.02
N LYS A 72 1.86 3.33 -1.02
CA LYS A 72 1.28 4.54 -1.63
C LYS A 72 1.11 4.38 -3.15
N GLY A 73 2.10 3.85 -3.85
CA GLY A 73 2.08 3.75 -5.31
C GLY A 73 1.21 2.62 -5.86
N GLN A 74 1.03 1.53 -5.10
CA GLN A 74 0.53 0.27 -5.65
C GLN A 74 -0.84 -0.18 -5.09
N GLY A 75 -1.28 0.32 -3.92
CA GLY A 75 -2.48 -0.20 -3.25
C GLY A 75 -3.81 0.00 -3.99
N GLY A 76 -4.00 1.14 -4.65
CA GLY A 76 -5.24 1.41 -5.39
C GLY A 76 -5.49 0.43 -6.55
N SER A 77 -4.43 -0.10 -7.17
CA SER A 77 -4.53 -1.09 -8.24
C SER A 77 -5.10 -2.43 -7.76
N PHE A 78 -4.97 -2.73 -6.47
CA PHE A 78 -5.38 -4.01 -5.85
C PHE A 78 -6.57 -3.87 -4.90
N GLY A 79 -7.24 -2.71 -4.87
CA GLY A 79 -8.40 -2.46 -4.02
C GLY A 79 -8.06 -2.10 -2.56
N TYR A 80 -6.81 -1.74 -2.28
CA TYR A 80 -6.33 -1.30 -0.97
C TYR A 80 -6.17 0.23 -0.91
N ASP A 81 -7.20 0.96 -1.33
CA ASP A 81 -7.18 2.45 -1.38
C ASP A 81 -6.82 3.08 -0.02
N LEU A 82 -7.24 2.44 1.07
CA LEU A 82 -6.95 2.91 2.42
C LEU A 82 -5.47 2.75 2.79
N ILE A 83 -4.81 1.68 2.33
CA ILE A 83 -3.35 1.50 2.49
C ILE A 83 -2.61 2.60 1.71
N THR A 84 -3.04 2.90 0.49
CA THR A 84 -2.49 4.00 -0.30
C THR A 84 -2.67 5.35 0.39
N ALA A 85 -3.86 5.64 0.91
CA ALA A 85 -4.13 6.90 1.62
C ALA A 85 -3.26 7.04 2.88
N ILE A 86 -3.08 5.96 3.64
CA ILE A 86 -2.23 5.99 4.83
C ILE A 86 -0.75 6.15 4.45
N GLY A 87 -0.27 5.44 3.42
CA GLY A 87 1.09 5.61 2.89
C GLY A 87 1.38 7.05 2.49
N ASP A 88 0.43 7.72 1.81
CA ASP A 88 0.57 9.15 1.47
C ASP A 88 0.68 10.04 2.71
N LEU A 89 -0.15 9.81 3.74
CA LEU A 89 -0.07 10.55 5.00
C LEU A 89 1.28 10.34 5.71
N LEU A 90 1.77 9.10 5.77
CA LEU A 90 3.08 8.77 6.34
C LEU A 90 4.19 9.53 5.61
N THR A 91 4.19 9.52 4.27
CA THR A 91 5.22 10.25 3.49
C THR A 91 5.19 11.75 3.78
N LYS A 92 4.00 12.37 3.86
CA LYS A 92 3.84 13.80 4.19
C LYS A 92 4.29 14.13 5.61
N ILE A 93 4.06 13.24 6.57
CA ILE A 93 4.51 13.43 7.96
C ILE A 93 6.04 13.44 8.03
N LEU A 94 6.71 12.63 7.22
CA LEU A 94 8.14 12.35 7.32
C LEU A 94 8.99 13.18 6.34
N GLU A 95 8.37 13.80 5.34
CA GLU A 95 9.07 14.57 4.31
C GLU A 95 10.01 15.63 4.93
N GLY A 96 11.30 15.52 4.59
CA GLY A 96 12.34 16.43 5.08
C GLY A 96 12.64 16.34 6.58
N LYS A 97 12.24 15.26 7.27
CA LYS A 97 12.50 15.07 8.70
C LYS A 97 13.64 14.10 8.94
N GLU A 98 14.43 14.39 9.97
CA GLU A 98 15.45 13.51 10.53
C GLU A 98 15.13 13.08 11.97
N ASP A 99 14.10 13.69 12.58
CA ASP A 99 13.62 13.39 13.93
C ASP A 99 12.10 13.67 14.05
N LEU A 100 11.48 13.10 15.08
CA LEU A 100 10.09 13.31 15.45
C LEU A 100 9.97 13.54 16.96
N SER A 101 9.02 14.41 17.33
CA SER A 101 8.60 14.50 18.73
C SER A 101 7.94 13.19 19.20
N PRO A 102 7.85 12.92 20.51
CA PRO A 102 7.11 11.76 21.03
C PRO A 102 5.66 11.70 20.54
N ARG A 103 5.01 12.87 20.41
CA ARG A 103 3.68 12.96 19.79
C ARG A 103 3.69 12.56 18.31
N GLY A 104 4.74 12.92 17.59
CA GLY A 104 4.94 12.51 16.20
C GLY A 104 5.04 10.99 16.05
N PHE A 105 5.82 10.33 16.90
CA PHE A 105 5.89 8.86 16.95
C PHE A 105 4.53 8.23 17.31
N GLY A 106 3.78 8.81 18.24
CA GLY A 106 2.42 8.35 18.56
C GLY A 106 1.46 8.43 17.36
N ILE A 107 1.52 9.50 16.58
CA ILE A 107 0.74 9.64 15.34
C ILE A 107 1.18 8.58 14.32
N LEU A 108 2.49 8.39 14.17
CA LEU A 108 3.07 7.45 13.23
C LEU A 108 2.62 6.00 13.53
N ASN A 109 2.73 5.58 14.80
CA ASN A 109 2.26 4.28 15.26
C ASN A 109 0.75 4.08 14.99
N ALA A 110 -0.08 5.09 15.23
CA ALA A 110 -1.52 4.98 14.96
C ALA A 110 -1.84 4.74 13.46
N HIS A 111 -1.07 5.33 12.55
CA HIS A 111 -1.22 5.09 11.11
C HIS A 111 -0.81 3.66 10.74
N VAL A 112 0.30 3.17 11.30
CA VAL A 112 0.78 1.80 11.07
C VAL A 112 -0.23 0.78 11.62
N ASP A 113 -0.77 1.00 12.81
CA ASP A 113 -1.80 0.15 13.40
C ASP A 113 -3.07 0.11 12.53
N ALA A 114 -3.44 1.25 11.92
CA ALA A 114 -4.53 1.31 10.95
C ALA A 114 -4.21 0.48 9.69
N MET A 115 -2.99 0.57 9.13
CA MET A 115 -2.59 -0.28 7.99
C MET A 115 -2.67 -1.76 8.35
N GLN A 116 -2.16 -2.16 9.53
CA GLN A 116 -2.25 -3.53 10.01
C GLN A 116 -3.71 -3.99 10.17
N ALA A 117 -4.59 -3.12 10.64
CA ALA A 117 -6.02 -3.45 10.75
C ALA A 117 -6.67 -3.67 9.38
N VAL A 118 -6.35 -2.83 8.39
CA VAL A 118 -6.86 -2.95 7.01
C VAL A 118 -6.40 -4.26 6.35
N LEU A 119 -5.13 -4.61 6.51
CA LEU A 119 -4.57 -5.86 5.98
C LEU A 119 -5.20 -7.09 6.67
N ARG A 120 -5.31 -7.08 8.01
CA ARG A 120 -5.91 -8.19 8.78
C ARG A 120 -7.39 -8.40 8.47
N ALA A 121 -8.13 -7.33 8.24
CA ALA A 121 -9.56 -7.40 7.97
C ALA A 121 -9.89 -7.71 6.50
N GLU A 122 -8.87 -7.92 5.65
CA GLU A 122 -9.00 -7.99 4.19
C GLU A 122 -9.98 -6.95 3.66
N MET A 123 -9.92 -5.72 4.19
CA MET A 123 -10.83 -4.65 3.82
C MET A 123 -10.45 -4.12 2.42
N LYS A 124 -10.65 -4.96 1.40
CA LYS A 124 -10.69 -4.57 -0.01
C LYS A 124 -11.86 -3.58 -0.11
N GLY A 125 -11.54 -2.32 -0.39
CA GLY A 125 -12.52 -1.24 -0.44
C GLY A 125 -13.72 -1.65 -1.30
N ARG A 126 -14.93 -1.52 -0.75
CA ARG A 126 -16.16 -1.79 -1.49
C ARG A 126 -16.30 -0.73 -2.58
N ARG A 127 -15.92 -1.04 -3.83
CA ARG A 127 -16.38 -0.26 -4.98
C ARG A 127 -17.91 -0.34 -4.98
N ARG A 128 -18.55 0.82 -4.86
CA ARG A 128 -19.95 1.00 -5.24
C ARG A 128 -20.07 1.15 -6.74
#